data_AF-A0A8T7FFG9-F1
#
_entry.id   AF-A0A8T7FFG9-F1
#
_cell.length_a   1.000
_cell.length_b   1.000
_cell.length_c   1.000
_cell.angle_alpha   90.00
_cell.angle_beta   90.00
_cell.angle_gamma   90.00
#
_symmetry.space_group_name_H-M   'P 1'
#
loop_
_entity.id
_entity.type
_entity.pdbx_description
1 polymer ?
#
loop_
_entity_poly.entity_id
_entity_poly.type
_entity_poly.pdbx_seq_one_letter_code
_entity_poly.pdbx_strand_id
1 'polypeptide(L)'
;MSAALGLYRLQQIDTQMDQTRARLEAIRAALENDAELRAASESLAAAEGTHKETERAQRQAEAEVQSQRIKIEQTESSLYSGAVRNPKELQDLQHEAASLKKYLATLEDRLLEAMLANDDAGASLTE
;
A
#
# COMPACT_ATOMS: atom_id res chain seq x y z
N MET A 1 74.23 -3.25 -15.27
CA MET A 1 73.58 -4.36 -14.54
C MET A 1 72.56 -3.89 -13.49
N SER A 2 72.75 -2.76 -12.79
CA SER A 2 71.80 -2.30 -11.75
C SER A 2 70.46 -1.77 -12.28
N ALA A 3 70.44 -1.10 -13.44
CA ALA A 3 69.23 -0.54 -14.02
C ALA A 3 68.19 -1.59 -14.45
N ALA A 4 68.64 -2.71 -15.02
CA ALA A 4 67.76 -3.82 -15.44
C ALA A 4 67.07 -4.51 -14.24
N LEU A 5 67.77 -4.66 -13.12
CA LEU A 5 67.20 -5.21 -11.89
C LEU A 5 66.17 -4.25 -11.26
N GLY A 6 66.43 -2.94 -11.32
CA GLY A 6 65.48 -1.90 -10.88
C GLY A 6 64.19 -1.91 -11.71
N LEU A 7 64.32 -1.99 -13.04
CA LEU A 7 63.18 -2.10 -13.96
C LEU A 7 62.38 -3.39 -13.74
N TYR A 8 63.04 -4.52 -13.52
CA TYR A 8 62.37 -5.78 -13.22
C TYR A 8 61.57 -5.74 -11.91
N ARG A 9 62.12 -5.12 -10.86
CA ARG A 9 61.41 -4.92 -9.58
C ARG A 9 60.22 -3.98 -9.73
N LEU A 10 60.37 -2.91 -10.51
CA LEU A 10 59.27 -2.00 -10.82
C LEU A 10 58.13 -2.75 -11.55
N GLN A 11 58.47 -3.50 -12.61
CA GLN A 11 57.50 -4.33 -13.34
C GLN A 11 56.78 -5.32 -12.43
N GLN A 12 57.49 -5.93 -11.47
CA GLN A 12 56.88 -6.87 -10.53
C GLN A 12 55.87 -6.19 -9.61
N ILE A 13 56.19 -4.98 -9.12
CA ILE A 13 55.27 -4.17 -8.32
C ILE A 13 54.06 -3.73 -9.15
N ASP A 14 54.29 -3.26 -10.38
CA ASP A 14 53.21 -2.85 -11.29
C ASP A 14 52.25 -4.01 -11.58
N THR A 15 52.78 -5.21 -11.83
CA THR A 15 51.98 -6.42 -12.05
C THR A 15 51.14 -6.78 -10.82
N GLN A 16 51.71 -6.66 -9.63
CA GLN A 16 50.97 -6.89 -8.38
C GLN A 16 49.88 -5.84 -8.14
N MET A 17 50.15 -4.58 -8.47
CA MET A 17 49.17 -3.50 -8.39
C MET A 17 48.00 -3.75 -9.35
N ASP A 18 48.28 -4.16 -10.58
CA ASP A 18 47.25 -4.46 -11.58
C ASP A 18 46.39 -5.65 -11.17
N GLN A 19 47.00 -6.73 -10.66
CA GLN A 19 46.26 -7.88 -10.11
C GLN A 19 45.36 -7.49 -8.94
N THR A 20 45.86 -6.64 -8.04
CA THR A 20 45.09 -6.19 -6.87
C THR A 20 43.92 -5.30 -7.30
N ARG A 21 44.14 -4.39 -8.25
CA ARG A 21 43.08 -3.54 -8.83
C ARG A 21 42.01 -4.37 -9.53
N ALA A 22 42.40 -5.32 -10.38
CA ALA A 22 41.47 -6.21 -11.05
C ALA A 22 40.61 -7.02 -10.06
N ARG A 23 41.23 -7.51 -8.97
CA ARG A 23 40.52 -8.22 -7.92
C ARG A 23 39.56 -7.31 -7.15
N LEU A 24 39.95 -6.06 -6.90
CA LEU A 24 39.10 -5.07 -6.21
C LEU A 24 37.88 -4.70 -7.06
N GLU A 25 38.06 -4.49 -8.36
CA GLU A 25 36.97 -4.23 -9.30
C GLU A 25 36.01 -5.43 -9.41
N ALA A 26 36.53 -6.66 -9.45
CA ALA A 26 35.70 -7.87 -9.44
C ALA A 26 34.86 -7.99 -8.15
N ILE A 27 35.46 -7.68 -6.98
CA ILE A 27 34.74 -7.67 -5.69
C ILE A 27 33.68 -6.57 -5.67
N ARG A 28 33.99 -5.37 -6.17
CA ARG A 28 33.02 -4.27 -6.28
C ARG A 28 31.85 -4.66 -7.18
N ALA A 29 32.11 -5.19 -8.36
CA ALA A 29 31.06 -5.64 -9.27
C ALA A 29 30.19 -6.74 -8.65
N ALA A 30 30.78 -7.65 -7.87
CA ALA A 30 30.02 -8.67 -7.14
C ALA A 30 29.14 -8.09 -6.03
N LEU A 31 29.61 -7.05 -5.33
CA LEU A 31 28.84 -6.35 -4.29
C LEU A 31 27.77 -5.41 -4.87
N GLU A 32 28.00 -4.81 -6.03
CA GLU A 32 27.02 -3.95 -6.73
C GLU A 32 25.94 -4.76 -7.49
N ASN A 33 26.23 -6.03 -7.80
CA ASN A 33 25.29 -6.97 -8.43
C ASN A 33 24.24 -7.54 -7.48
N ASP A 34 23.88 -6.80 -6.44
CA ASP A 34 22.71 -7.09 -5.62
C ASP A 34 21.42 -6.68 -6.38
N ALA A 35 21.34 -7.08 -7.66
CA ALA A 35 20.16 -6.91 -8.51
C ALA A 35 18.97 -7.67 -7.92
N GLU A 36 19.21 -8.80 -7.25
CA GLU A 36 18.21 -9.54 -6.49
C GLU A 36 17.72 -8.74 -5.28
N LEU A 37 18.62 -8.14 -4.49
CA LEU A 37 18.23 -7.28 -3.38
C LEU A 37 17.47 -6.03 -3.86
N ARG A 38 17.91 -5.40 -4.95
CA ARG A 38 17.22 -4.26 -5.55
C ARG A 38 15.83 -4.63 -6.06
N ALA A 39 15.72 -5.73 -6.81
CA ALA A 39 14.43 -6.22 -7.28
C ALA A 39 13.49 -6.58 -6.12
N ALA A 40 14.00 -7.23 -5.08
CA ALA A 40 13.23 -7.53 -3.87
C ALA A 40 12.80 -6.25 -3.14
N SER A 41 13.68 -5.25 -3.04
CA SER A 41 13.38 -3.97 -2.40
C SER A 41 12.34 -3.17 -3.18
N GLU A 42 12.42 -3.17 -4.52
CA GLU A 42 11.44 -2.54 -5.41
C GLU A 42 10.09 -3.25 -5.33
N SER A 43 10.08 -4.59 -5.31
CA SER A 43 8.86 -5.39 -5.13
C SER A 43 8.20 -5.11 -3.78
N LEU A 44 8.99 -5.05 -2.71
CA LEU A 44 8.51 -4.73 -1.37
C LEU A 44 7.91 -3.32 -1.34
N ALA A 45 8.61 -2.33 -1.88
CA ALA A 45 8.10 -0.95 -1.94
C ALA A 45 6.79 -0.82 -2.74
N ALA A 46 6.64 -1.60 -3.82
CA ALA A 46 5.41 -1.64 -4.60
C ALA A 46 4.25 -2.29 -3.84
N ALA A 47 4.51 -3.40 -3.13
CA ALA A 47 3.53 -4.08 -2.29
C ALA A 47 3.08 -3.18 -1.11
N GLU A 48 4.02 -2.52 -0.44
CA GLU A 48 3.74 -1.54 0.62
C GLU A 48 2.89 -0.37 0.11
N GLY A 49 3.21 0.14 -1.08
CA GLY A 49 2.42 1.19 -1.74
C GLY A 49 0.97 0.76 -1.97
N THR A 50 0.79 -0.43 -2.53
CA THR A 50 -0.53 -1.00 -2.82
C THR A 50 -1.34 -1.21 -1.54
N HIS A 51 -0.73 -1.80 -0.50
CA HIS A 51 -1.39 -2.03 0.78
C HIS A 51 -1.83 -0.73 1.46
N LYS A 52 -1.01 0.32 1.39
CA LYS A 52 -1.37 1.63 1.94
C LYS A 52 -2.55 2.27 1.20
N GLU A 53 -2.62 2.07 -0.12
CA GLU A 53 -3.74 2.54 -0.93
C GLU A 53 -5.04 1.80 -0.60
N THR A 54 -4.99 0.47 -0.48
CA THR A 54 -6.15 -0.36 -0.11
C THR A 54 -6.61 -0.07 1.31
N GLU A 55 -5.69 0.10 2.26
CA GLU A 55 -6.01 0.49 3.64
C GLU A 55 -6.75 1.83 3.69
N ARG A 56 -6.28 2.82 2.91
CA ARG A 56 -6.95 4.12 2.81
C ARG A 56 -8.35 4.00 2.20
N ALA A 57 -8.50 3.19 1.16
CA ALA A 57 -9.79 2.95 0.51
C ALA A 57 -10.79 2.28 1.48
N GLN A 58 -10.34 1.29 2.26
CA GLN A 58 -11.13 0.65 3.30
C GLN A 58 -11.60 1.67 4.34
N ARG A 59 -10.69 2.47 4.91
CA ARG A 59 -11.05 3.50 5.90
C ARG A 59 -12.06 4.52 5.37
N GLN A 60 -11.96 4.86 4.08
CA GLN A 60 -12.93 5.74 3.45
C GLN A 60 -14.31 5.08 3.34
N ALA A 61 -14.37 3.81 2.90
CA ALA A 61 -15.62 3.07 2.82
C ALA A 61 -16.27 2.89 4.21
N GLU A 62 -15.48 2.64 5.25
CA GLU A 62 -15.96 2.59 6.64
C GLU A 62 -16.61 3.92 7.06
N ALA A 63 -15.95 5.04 6.75
CA ALA A 63 -16.49 6.36 7.05
C ALA A 63 -17.80 6.65 6.30
N GLU A 64 -17.92 6.24 5.03
CA GLU A 64 -19.16 6.35 4.24
C GLU A 64 -20.31 5.57 4.89
N VAL A 65 -20.06 4.32 5.30
CA VAL A 65 -21.04 3.47 6.01
C VAL A 65 -21.47 4.12 7.33
N GLN A 66 -20.53 4.60 8.14
CA GLN A 66 -20.83 5.23 9.43
C GLN A 66 -21.67 6.51 9.25
N SER A 67 -21.31 7.37 8.28
CA SER A 67 -22.08 8.57 7.97
C SER A 67 -23.52 8.23 7.56
N GLN A 68 -23.69 7.19 6.75
CA GLN A 68 -25.00 6.74 6.31
C GLN A 68 -25.84 6.17 7.47
N ARG A 69 -25.21 5.41 8.39
CA ARG A 69 -25.88 4.89 9.60
C ARG A 69 -26.37 6.02 10.50
N ILE A 70 -25.54 7.03 10.74
CA ILE A 70 -25.93 8.22 11.51
C ILE A 70 -27.13 8.91 10.85
N LYS A 71 -27.14 9.06 9.52
CA LYS A 71 -28.25 9.67 8.80
C LYS A 71 -29.54 8.86 8.96
N ILE A 72 -29.46 7.53 8.88
CA ILE A 72 -30.62 6.65 9.12
C ILE A 72 -31.14 6.83 10.54
N GLU A 73 -30.27 6.80 11.55
CA GLU A 73 -30.65 6.95 12.95
C GLU A 73 -31.35 8.30 13.21
N GLN A 74 -30.86 9.38 12.61
CA GLN A 74 -31.49 10.70 12.69
C GLN A 74 -32.89 10.70 12.06
N THR A 75 -33.04 10.15 10.84
CA THR A 75 -34.34 10.05 10.16
C THR A 75 -35.33 9.18 10.93
N GLU A 76 -34.88 8.04 11.48
CA GLU A 76 -35.71 7.16 12.29
C GLU A 76 -36.12 7.82 13.61
N SER A 77 -35.20 8.52 14.28
CA SER A 77 -35.51 9.30 15.47
C SER A 77 -36.58 10.35 15.19
N SER A 78 -36.47 11.11 14.08
CA SER A 78 -37.50 12.05 13.65
C SER A 78 -38.84 11.36 13.37
N LEU A 79 -38.83 10.20 12.71
CA LEU A 79 -40.03 9.43 12.40
C LEU A 79 -40.77 8.93 13.66
N TYR A 80 -40.02 8.42 14.65
CA TYR A 80 -40.59 7.82 15.87
C TYR A 80 -40.77 8.81 17.03
N SER A 81 -40.14 9.98 17.00
CA SER A 81 -40.29 11.02 18.04
C SER A 81 -41.71 11.60 18.14
N GLY A 82 -42.57 11.35 17.15
CA GLY A 82 -43.92 11.90 17.09
C GLY A 82 -43.98 13.42 16.89
N ALA A 83 -42.83 14.06 16.59
CA ALA A 83 -42.74 15.47 16.29
C ALA A 83 -43.46 15.83 14.98
N VAL A 84 -43.42 14.92 14.00
CA VAL A 84 -44.10 15.07 12.71
C VAL A 84 -45.51 14.50 12.80
N ARG A 85 -46.50 15.39 12.76
CA ARG A 85 -47.93 15.02 12.82
C ARG A 85 -48.63 14.98 11.47
N ASN A 86 -47.98 15.49 10.42
CA ASN A 86 -48.54 15.51 9.08
C ASN A 86 -48.40 14.12 8.43
N PRO A 87 -49.51 13.46 8.04
CA PRO A 87 -49.48 12.12 7.44
C PRO A 87 -48.61 12.04 6.17
N LYS A 88 -48.57 13.11 5.38
CA LYS A 88 -47.78 13.15 4.14
C LYS A 88 -46.28 13.21 4.43
N GLU A 89 -45.87 14.05 5.38
CA GLU A 89 -44.46 14.16 5.81
C GLU A 89 -43.97 12.87 6.49
N LEU A 90 -44.83 12.20 7.27
CA LEU A 90 -44.51 10.88 7.84
C LEU A 90 -44.25 9.83 6.74
N GLN A 91 -45.08 9.82 5.69
CA GLN A 91 -44.90 8.92 4.57
C GLN A 91 -43.61 9.23 3.80
N ASP A 92 -43.31 10.51 3.58
CA ASP A 92 -42.07 10.94 2.93
C ASP A 92 -40.83 10.51 3.74
N LEU A 93 -40.85 10.69 5.07
CA LEU A 93 -39.77 10.24 5.97
C LEU A 93 -39.61 8.70 5.97
N GLN A 94 -40.71 7.94 5.90
CA GLN A 94 -40.63 6.48 5.77
C GLN A 94 -39.96 6.07 4.46
N HIS A 95 -40.30 6.73 3.35
CA HIS A 95 -39.68 6.47 2.05
C HIS A 95 -38.20 6.87 2.03
N GLU A 96 -37.85 7.97 2.68
CA GLU A 96 -36.46 8.40 2.85
C GLU A 96 -35.67 7.36 3.66
N ALA A 97 -36.15 6.96 4.84
CA ALA A 97 -35.50 5.95 5.67
C ALA A 97 -35.30 4.62 4.93
N ALA A 98 -36.31 4.17 4.17
CA ALA A 98 -36.21 2.96 3.36
C ALA A 98 -35.14 3.10 2.25
N SER A 99 -35.06 4.26 1.61
CA SER A 99 -34.06 4.53 0.57
C SER A 99 -32.66 4.62 1.15
N LEU A 100 -32.50 5.26 2.31
CA LEU A 100 -31.22 5.33 3.02
C LEU A 100 -30.72 3.94 3.43
N LYS A 101 -31.61 3.04 3.89
CA LYS A 101 -31.26 1.65 4.21
C LYS A 101 -30.83 0.85 2.97
N LYS A 102 -31.48 1.04 1.83
CA LYS A 102 -31.06 0.41 0.57
C LYS A 102 -29.67 0.89 0.16
N TYR A 103 -29.39 2.19 0.29
CA TYR A 103 -28.07 2.72 0.00
C TYR A 103 -27.01 2.25 1.01
N LEU A 104 -27.37 2.09 2.28
CA LEU A 104 -26.48 1.51 3.29
C LEU A 104 -26.00 0.11 2.86
N ALA A 105 -26.90 -0.76 2.39
CA ALA A 105 -26.50 -2.08 1.89
C ALA A 105 -25.45 -2.00 0.77
N THR A 106 -25.63 -1.08 -0.19
CA THR A 106 -24.64 -0.88 -1.26
C THR A 106 -23.29 -0.33 -0.76
N LEU A 107 -23.28 0.44 0.33
CA LEU A 107 -22.04 0.91 0.94
C LEU A 107 -21.36 -0.20 1.75
N GLU A 108 -22.13 -1.07 2.40
CA GLU A 108 -21.62 -2.24 3.11
C GLU A 108 -21.00 -3.26 2.14
N ASP A 109 -21.60 -3.47 0.97
CA ASP A 109 -21.01 -4.29 -0.10
C ASP A 109 -19.66 -3.70 -0.58
N ARG A 110 -19.61 -2.37 -0.83
CA ARG A 110 -18.37 -1.68 -1.20
C ARG A 110 -17.30 -1.75 -0.11
N LEU A 111 -17.71 -1.67 1.16
CA LEU A 111 -16.80 -1.84 2.29
C LEU A 111 -16.23 -3.26 2.31
N LEU A 112 -17.06 -4.27 2.10
CA LEU A 112 -16.60 -5.66 2.05
C LEU A 112 -15.57 -5.87 0.93
N GLU A 113 -15.82 -5.33 -0.27
CA GLU A 113 -14.87 -5.36 -1.38
C GLU A 113 -13.54 -4.67 -1.01
N ALA A 114 -13.59 -3.52 -0.34
CA ALA A 114 -12.39 -2.81 0.10
C ALA A 114 -11.60 -3.56 1.18
N MET A 115 -12.29 -4.25 2.09
CA MET A 115 -11.67 -5.12 3.09
C MET A 115 -10.95 -6.30 2.42
N LEU A 116 -11.60 -6.97 1.47
CA LEU A 116 -10.99 -8.07 0.71
C LEU A 116 -9.74 -7.61 -0.06
N ALA A 117 -9.82 -6.46 -0.74
CA ALA A 117 -8.68 -5.90 -1.44
C ALA A 117 -7.51 -5.56 -0.49
N ASN A 118 -7.80 -5.11 0.72
CA ASN A 118 -6.78 -4.82 1.72
C ASN A 118 -6.15 -6.09 2.29
N ASP A 119 -6.95 -7.12 2.53
CA ASP A 119 -6.46 -8.44 2.97
C ASP A 119 -5.56 -9.08 1.89
N ASP A 120 -5.98 -9.03 0.62
CA ASP A 120 -5.18 -9.52 -0.52
C ASP A 120 -3.84 -8.77 -0.65
N ALA A 121 -3.88 -7.44 -0.52
CA ALA A 121 -2.66 -6.62 -0.54
C ALA A 121 -1.76 -6.93 0.68
N GLY A 122 -2.35 -7.18 1.85
CA GLY A 122 -1.63 -7.59 3.05
C GLY A 122 -0.96 -8.97 2.91
N ALA A 123 -1.63 -9.93 2.25
CA ALA A 123 -1.06 -11.23 1.96
C ALA A 123 0.19 -11.12 1.06
N SER A 124 0.13 -10.26 0.04
CA SER A 124 1.27 -10.00 -0.87
C SER A 124 2.50 -9.35 -0.21
N LEU A 125 2.33 -8.76 0.98
CA LEU A 125 3.43 -8.23 1.79
C LEU A 125 4.13 -9.31 2.63
N THR A 126 3.42 -10.40 2.92
CA THR A 126 3.92 -11.49 3.79
C THR A 126 4.55 -12.65 3.03
N GLU A 127 4.25 -12.79 1.73
CA GLU A 127 4.89 -13.73 0.80
C GLU A 127 6.15 -13.15 0.17
#